data_AF-A0A7J9HJN6-F1
#
_entry.id   AF-A0A7J9HJN6-F1
#
_cell.length_a   1.000
_cell.length_b   1.000
_cell.length_c   1.000
_cell.angle_alpha   90.00
_cell.angle_beta   90.00
_cell.angle_gamma   90.00
#
_symmetry.space_group_name_H-M   'P 1'
#
loop_
_entity.id
_entity.type
_entity.pdbx_description
1 polymer ?
#
loop_
_entity_poly.entity_id
_entity_poly.type
_entity_poly.pdbx_seq_one_letter_code
_entity_poly.pdbx_strand_id
1 'polypeptide(L)'
;MLADKAFEGYENTSENWVLSITALSGAFNGTTRTYLDGMLPEDGQNMKPLCLLQLCRLGVIIYDWLDIPLLKAYYNFGFDHFNLSWRKAGLWGLVDCLLGNAGPWATGDWILPDLTIQGSIKLNSNLQTFPNTFYFSYATKRTRKILGVTVPSGILGIHPMLFMRVLQMSLYRYPTDVPPPYKGYRDEDWQDNDGALNTISMTHPRLPIEHPSCSIVNDSDCQPLQPGIWYYKIVEADHIFFILNRERAGVQFDLMYDNIFERCRKHIFRKTSQTLPNEAP
;
A
#
# COMPACT_ATOMS: atom_id res chain seq x y z
N MET A 1 -5.51 -12.64 -8.18
CA MET A 1 -6.85 -13.16 -7.79
C MET A 1 -7.78 -13.41 -8.97
N LEU A 2 -8.19 -12.39 -9.74
CA LEU A 2 -9.11 -12.61 -10.89
C LEU A 2 -8.52 -13.53 -11.96
N ALA A 3 -7.25 -13.31 -12.32
CA ALA A 3 -6.53 -14.16 -13.27
C ALA A 3 -6.34 -15.59 -12.77
N ASP A 4 -6.18 -15.75 -11.45
CA ASP A 4 -5.89 -17.03 -10.80
C ASP A 4 -7.17 -17.82 -10.49
N LYS A 5 -8.35 -17.25 -10.75
CA LYS A 5 -9.66 -17.86 -10.44
C LYS A 5 -9.72 -18.35 -8.99
N ALA A 6 -9.26 -17.50 -8.09
CA ALA A 6 -8.94 -17.87 -6.71
C ALA A 6 -10.13 -18.33 -5.85
N PHE A 7 -11.38 -18.13 -6.30
CA PHE A 7 -12.59 -18.42 -5.54
C PHE A 7 -13.42 -19.51 -6.21
N GLU A 8 -13.78 -20.54 -5.42
CA GLU A 8 -14.65 -21.63 -5.84
C GLU A 8 -16.02 -21.10 -6.28
N GLY A 9 -16.54 -21.59 -7.42
CA GLY A 9 -17.81 -21.15 -8.01
C GLY A 9 -17.70 -19.87 -8.86
N TYR A 10 -16.49 -19.31 -9.02
CA TYR A 10 -16.21 -18.12 -9.82
C TYR A 10 -15.11 -18.36 -10.87
N GLU A 11 -15.18 -19.47 -11.59
CA GLU A 11 -14.17 -19.90 -12.56
C GLU A 11 -14.16 -19.05 -13.85
N ASN A 12 -15.15 -18.17 -14.02
CA ASN A 12 -15.30 -17.27 -15.16
C ASN A 12 -14.67 -15.89 -14.95
N THR A 13 -13.97 -15.66 -13.84
CA THR A 13 -13.25 -14.40 -13.62
C THR A 13 -12.15 -14.19 -14.63
N SER A 14 -11.91 -12.93 -14.99
CA SER A 14 -10.78 -12.54 -15.85
C SER A 14 -10.18 -11.21 -15.42
N GLU A 15 -8.87 -11.13 -15.52
CA GLU A 15 -8.07 -9.90 -15.48
C GLU A 15 -8.57 -8.83 -16.46
N ASN A 16 -9.17 -9.23 -17.58
CA ASN A 16 -9.68 -8.30 -18.60
C ASN A 16 -10.89 -7.49 -18.12
N TRP A 17 -11.45 -7.81 -16.97
CA TRP A 17 -12.47 -6.99 -16.32
C TRP A 17 -11.88 -5.69 -15.76
N VAL A 18 -10.57 -5.62 -15.56
CA VAL A 18 -9.87 -4.44 -15.04
C VAL A 18 -9.16 -3.71 -16.17
N LEU A 19 -9.71 -2.55 -16.55
CA LEU A 19 -9.10 -1.69 -17.57
C LEU A 19 -7.85 -0.98 -17.06
N SER A 20 -7.89 -0.46 -15.82
CA SER A 20 -6.76 0.24 -15.24
C SER A 20 -6.68 0.09 -13.73
N ILE A 21 -5.47 0.22 -13.21
CA ILE A 21 -5.14 0.31 -11.79
C ILE A 21 -4.39 1.61 -11.58
N THR A 22 -4.90 2.46 -10.69
CA THR A 22 -4.22 3.69 -10.27
C THR A 22 -3.98 3.62 -8.78
N ALA A 23 -2.72 3.73 -8.37
CA ALA A 23 -2.35 3.86 -6.97
C ALA A 23 -1.94 5.29 -6.67
N LEU A 24 -2.44 5.81 -5.56
CA LEU A 24 -2.01 7.05 -4.96
C LEU A 24 -1.39 6.67 -3.61
N SER A 25 -0.08 6.91 -3.47
CA SER A 25 0.66 6.48 -2.29
C SER A 25 0.53 4.97 -2.02
N GLY A 26 0.63 4.13 -3.06
CA GLY A 26 0.46 2.68 -2.94
C GLY A 26 1.66 1.98 -2.32
N ALA A 27 1.45 1.03 -1.41
CA ALA A 27 2.54 0.30 -0.75
C ALA A 27 2.98 -0.95 -1.54
N PHE A 28 3.71 -0.77 -2.65
CA PHE A 28 4.07 -1.92 -3.50
C PHE A 28 5.24 -2.76 -3.00
N ASN A 29 6.14 -2.18 -2.22
CA ASN A 29 7.37 -2.86 -1.77
C ASN A 29 7.49 -2.90 -0.24
N GLY A 30 6.41 -2.58 0.47
CA GLY A 30 6.38 -2.46 1.93
C GLY A 30 6.88 -1.10 2.43
N THR A 31 7.06 -0.96 3.73
CA THR A 31 7.53 0.28 4.35
C THR A 31 8.40 0.01 5.57
N THR A 32 9.46 0.80 5.73
CA THR A 32 10.32 0.76 6.93
C THR A 32 9.57 1.21 8.19
N ARG A 33 8.43 1.89 8.02
CA ARG A 33 7.55 2.29 9.12
C ARG A 33 7.06 1.11 9.95
N THR A 34 6.81 -0.05 9.33
CA THR A 34 6.36 -1.24 10.06
C THR A 34 7.31 -1.63 11.18
N TYR A 35 8.62 -1.55 10.95
CA TYR A 35 9.64 -1.87 11.96
C TYR A 35 9.73 -0.80 13.07
N LEU A 36 9.50 0.46 12.72
CA LEU A 36 9.39 1.57 13.68
C LEU A 36 8.17 1.40 14.60
N ASP A 37 7.07 0.89 14.05
CA ASP A 37 5.83 0.66 14.78
C ASP A 37 5.88 -0.63 15.62
N GLY A 38 6.77 -1.57 15.27
CA GLY A 38 7.15 -2.68 16.13
C GLY A 38 7.19 -4.05 15.48
N MET A 39 7.10 -4.16 14.15
CA MET A 39 7.38 -5.42 13.45
C MET A 39 8.86 -5.79 13.60
N LEU A 40 9.14 -7.09 13.67
CA LEU A 40 10.48 -7.64 13.77
C LEU A 40 11.12 -7.70 12.37
N PRO A 41 12.30 -7.09 12.16
CA PRO A 41 13.01 -7.15 10.89
C PRO A 41 13.58 -8.55 10.58
N GLU A 42 13.69 -9.44 11.56
CA GLU A 42 14.18 -10.80 11.40
C GLU A 42 13.29 -11.63 10.46
N ASP A 43 11.97 -11.52 10.63
CA ASP A 43 10.99 -12.32 9.88
C ASP A 43 9.92 -11.50 9.14
N GLY A 44 9.76 -10.20 9.48
CA GLY A 44 8.73 -9.34 8.91
C GLY A 44 7.30 -9.76 9.26
N GLN A 45 7.10 -10.66 10.22
CA GLN A 45 5.80 -11.26 10.54
C GLN A 45 5.43 -11.07 12.01
N ASN A 46 6.40 -11.24 12.91
CA ASN A 46 6.17 -11.14 14.32
C ASN A 46 6.35 -9.70 14.82
N MET A 47 5.67 -9.38 15.91
CA MET A 47 5.82 -8.09 16.59
C MET A 47 6.78 -8.21 17.76
N LYS A 48 7.49 -7.11 18.05
CA LYS A 48 8.23 -6.94 19.30
C LYS A 48 7.31 -7.21 20.49
N PRO A 49 7.81 -7.81 21.58
CA PRO A 49 7.00 -8.13 22.74
C PRO A 49 6.47 -6.86 23.45
N LEU A 50 7.21 -5.74 23.36
CA LEU A 50 6.85 -4.46 23.92
C LEU A 50 6.91 -3.37 22.83
N CYS A 51 5.76 -3.03 22.26
CA CYS A 51 5.61 -1.92 21.31
C CYS A 51 4.16 -1.41 21.29
N LEU A 52 3.94 -0.24 20.67
CA LEU A 52 2.61 0.34 20.53
C LEU A 52 1.65 -0.61 19.79
N LEU A 53 2.15 -1.35 18.79
CA LEU A 53 1.33 -2.31 18.04
C LEU A 53 0.79 -3.45 18.89
N GLN A 54 1.49 -3.89 19.95
CA GLN A 54 0.94 -4.89 20.87
C GLN A 54 -0.28 -4.34 21.62
N LEU A 55 -0.24 -3.07 22.04
CA LEU A 55 -1.41 -2.42 22.66
C LEU A 55 -2.58 -2.31 21.68
N CYS A 56 -2.30 -1.92 20.42
CA CYS A 56 -3.31 -1.90 19.37
C CYS A 56 -3.89 -3.30 19.11
N ARG A 57 -3.06 -4.34 19.04
CA ARG A 57 -3.49 -5.75 18.91
C ARG A 57 -4.45 -6.13 20.02
N LEU A 58 -4.09 -5.89 21.29
CA LEU A 58 -4.97 -6.20 22.42
C LEU A 58 -6.31 -5.45 22.33
N GLY A 59 -6.25 -4.17 21.96
CA GLY A 59 -7.44 -3.34 21.75
C GLY A 59 -8.37 -3.91 20.67
N VAL A 60 -7.81 -4.31 19.52
CA VAL A 60 -8.58 -4.92 18.42
C VAL A 60 -9.16 -6.28 18.83
N ILE A 61 -8.39 -7.13 19.51
CA ILE A 61 -8.89 -8.43 20.01
C ILE A 61 -10.12 -8.22 20.91
N ILE A 62 -10.01 -7.31 21.88
CA ILE A 62 -11.11 -7.01 22.81
C ILE A 62 -12.30 -6.39 22.06
N TYR A 63 -12.03 -5.48 21.12
CA TYR A 63 -13.04 -4.82 20.31
C TYR A 63 -13.87 -5.81 19.50
N ASP A 64 -13.20 -6.67 18.72
CA ASP A 64 -13.85 -7.66 17.86
C ASP A 64 -14.52 -8.78 18.67
N TRP A 65 -13.96 -9.12 19.83
CA TRP A 65 -14.58 -10.08 20.74
C TRP A 65 -15.86 -9.54 21.39
N LEU A 66 -15.85 -8.29 21.86
CA LEU A 66 -17.05 -7.66 22.45
C LEU A 66 -18.20 -7.55 21.46
N ASP A 67 -17.89 -7.36 20.18
CA ASP A 67 -18.84 -7.40 19.05
C ASP A 67 -20.06 -6.49 19.28
N ILE A 68 -19.80 -5.24 19.69
CA ILE A 68 -20.84 -4.24 19.99
C ILE A 68 -21.36 -3.65 18.67
N PRO A 69 -22.64 -3.84 18.31
CA PRO A 69 -23.15 -3.46 16.99
C PRO A 69 -23.01 -1.97 16.66
N LEU A 70 -23.26 -1.08 17.63
CA LEU A 70 -23.15 0.36 17.43
C LEU A 70 -21.72 0.79 17.10
N LEU A 71 -20.72 0.17 17.75
CA LEU A 71 -19.31 0.45 17.48
C LEU A 71 -18.90 -0.10 16.12
N LYS A 72 -19.29 -1.35 15.78
CA LYS A 72 -18.98 -1.95 14.47
C LYS A 72 -19.66 -1.21 13.31
N ALA A 73 -20.85 -0.64 13.54
CA ALA A 73 -21.51 0.21 12.56
C ALA A 73 -20.77 1.54 12.34
N TYR A 74 -20.09 2.07 13.37
CA TYR A 74 -19.25 3.25 13.23
C TYR A 74 -17.91 2.95 12.55
N TYR A 75 -17.23 1.87 12.95
CA TYR A 75 -15.97 1.44 12.35
C TYR A 75 -15.75 -0.07 12.54
N ASN A 76 -15.58 -0.83 11.46
CA ASN A 76 -15.28 -2.26 11.51
C ASN A 76 -13.85 -2.52 11.03
N PHE A 77 -13.05 -3.27 11.79
CA PHE A 77 -11.68 -3.64 11.42
C PHE A 77 -11.62 -4.72 10.32
N GLY A 78 -12.73 -5.38 10.00
CA GLY A 78 -12.81 -6.34 8.90
C GLY A 78 -12.41 -7.77 9.26
N PHE A 79 -12.30 -8.11 10.54
CA PHE A 79 -11.92 -9.45 11.01
C PHE A 79 -13.08 -10.44 11.16
N ASP A 80 -14.24 -10.17 10.55
CA ASP A 80 -15.45 -10.97 10.74
C ASP A 80 -15.26 -12.45 10.30
N HIS A 81 -14.40 -12.70 9.32
CA HIS A 81 -14.05 -14.05 8.84
C HIS A 81 -13.26 -14.89 9.86
N PHE A 82 -12.60 -14.26 10.85
CA PHE A 82 -11.96 -14.97 11.96
C PHE A 82 -12.93 -15.35 13.08
N ASN A 83 -14.19 -14.92 13.01
CA ASN A 83 -15.24 -15.31 13.98
C ASN A 83 -14.91 -15.01 15.45
N LEU A 84 -14.22 -13.89 15.72
CA LEU A 84 -13.71 -13.53 17.05
C LEU A 84 -14.79 -13.15 18.07
N SER A 85 -16.02 -12.85 17.63
CA SER A 85 -17.14 -12.44 18.49
C SER A 85 -17.35 -13.39 19.67
N TRP A 86 -17.65 -12.85 20.85
CA TRP A 86 -17.94 -13.63 22.06
C TRP A 86 -19.06 -14.66 21.86
N ARG A 87 -20.00 -14.40 20.94
CA ARG A 87 -21.09 -15.33 20.59
C ARG A 87 -20.59 -16.59 19.87
N LYS A 88 -19.44 -16.49 19.19
CA LYS A 88 -18.83 -17.58 18.40
C LYS A 88 -17.63 -18.19 19.13
N ALA A 89 -16.72 -17.36 19.61
CA ALA A 89 -15.45 -17.76 20.21
C ALA A 89 -15.54 -18.02 21.74
N GLY A 90 -16.52 -17.42 22.43
CA GLY A 90 -16.64 -17.52 23.88
C GLY A 90 -15.43 -16.95 24.64
N LEU A 91 -15.36 -17.18 25.96
CA LEU A 91 -14.27 -16.65 26.80
C LEU A 91 -12.93 -17.35 26.54
N TRP A 92 -12.93 -18.66 26.27
CA TRP A 92 -11.71 -19.40 25.98
C TRP A 92 -11.10 -18.99 24.64
N GLY A 93 -11.92 -18.73 23.61
CA GLY A 93 -11.42 -18.20 22.35
C GLY A 93 -10.78 -16.80 22.49
N LEU A 94 -11.25 -15.97 23.43
CA LEU A 94 -10.56 -14.72 23.77
C LEU A 94 -9.16 -14.99 24.34
N VAL A 95 -9.05 -15.91 25.30
CA VAL A 95 -7.76 -16.30 25.89
C VAL A 95 -6.82 -16.83 24.81
N ASP A 96 -7.30 -17.70 23.92
CA ASP A 96 -6.50 -18.23 22.81
C ASP A 96 -6.01 -17.12 21.86
N CYS A 97 -6.87 -16.15 21.52
CA CYS A 97 -6.48 -15.00 20.69
C CYS A 97 -5.43 -14.11 21.39
N LEU A 98 -5.59 -13.88 22.70
CA LEU A 98 -4.64 -13.09 23.49
C LEU A 98 -3.27 -13.77 23.60
N LEU A 99 -3.26 -15.10 23.75
CA LEU A 99 -2.04 -15.92 23.74
C LEU A 99 -1.41 -16.06 22.34
N GLY A 100 -2.13 -15.67 21.28
CA GLY A 100 -1.66 -15.78 19.90
C GLY A 100 -1.84 -17.17 19.29
N ASN A 101 -2.70 -18.01 19.87
CA ASN A 101 -3.02 -19.35 19.37
C ASN A 101 -4.12 -19.32 18.29
N ALA A 102 -4.89 -18.24 18.21
CA ALA A 102 -6.01 -18.10 17.29
C ALA A 102 -6.13 -16.67 16.73
N GLY A 103 -6.90 -16.52 15.65
CA GLY A 103 -7.17 -15.24 14.99
C GLY A 103 -6.05 -14.77 14.04
N PRO A 104 -6.13 -13.52 13.56
CA PRO A 104 -5.25 -13.00 12.50
C PRO A 104 -3.76 -13.01 12.88
N TRP A 105 -3.44 -12.81 14.16
CA TRP A 105 -2.05 -12.80 14.63
C TRP A 105 -1.42 -14.17 14.71
N ALA A 106 -2.20 -15.24 14.85
CA ALA A 106 -1.69 -16.60 14.90
C ALA A 106 -1.27 -17.10 13.51
N THR A 107 -2.00 -16.69 12.47
CA THR A 107 -1.73 -17.07 11.08
C THR A 107 -0.79 -16.11 10.37
N GLY A 108 -0.65 -14.88 10.89
CA GLY A 108 0.02 -13.78 10.18
C GLY A 108 -0.86 -13.16 9.07
N ASP A 109 -2.13 -13.53 8.99
CA ASP A 109 -3.09 -13.04 7.99
C ASP A 109 -3.73 -11.74 8.45
N TRP A 110 -2.95 -10.66 8.37
CA TRP A 110 -3.36 -9.29 8.65
C TRP A 110 -2.40 -8.30 7.97
N ILE A 111 -2.76 -7.02 8.00
CA ILE A 111 -2.14 -6.02 7.11
C ILE A 111 -0.65 -5.77 7.35
N LEU A 112 -0.14 -5.84 8.59
CA LEU A 112 1.24 -5.41 8.86
C LEU A 112 2.32 -6.35 8.33
N PRO A 113 2.21 -7.69 8.44
CA PRO A 113 3.12 -8.61 7.77
C PRO A 113 3.28 -8.29 6.29
N ASP A 114 2.18 -8.05 5.58
CA ASP A 114 2.17 -7.71 4.15
C ASP A 114 2.82 -6.35 3.85
N LEU A 115 2.73 -5.39 4.78
CA LEU A 115 3.38 -4.09 4.67
C LEU A 115 4.87 -4.07 5.03
N THR A 116 5.42 -5.18 5.54
CA THR A 116 6.88 -5.31 5.67
C THR A 116 7.52 -5.50 4.29
N ILE A 117 8.82 -5.24 4.18
CA ILE A 117 9.53 -5.41 2.90
C ILE A 117 9.50 -6.90 2.49
N GLN A 118 9.70 -7.80 3.45
CA GLN A 118 9.67 -9.25 3.27
C GLN A 118 8.28 -9.74 2.84
N GLY A 119 7.23 -9.27 3.52
CA GLY A 119 5.84 -9.61 3.17
C GLY A 119 5.47 -9.13 1.77
N SER A 120 5.78 -7.88 1.44
CA SER A 120 5.56 -7.34 0.11
C SER A 120 6.34 -8.10 -0.99
N ILE A 121 7.57 -8.55 -0.71
CA ILE A 121 8.32 -9.44 -1.63
C ILE A 121 7.58 -10.76 -1.85
N LYS A 122 7.10 -11.39 -0.78
CA LYS A 122 6.36 -12.66 -0.85
C LYS A 122 5.08 -12.49 -1.67
N LEU A 123 4.35 -11.39 -1.47
CA LEU A 123 3.16 -11.06 -2.26
C LEU A 123 3.52 -10.85 -3.73
N ASN A 124 4.47 -9.97 -4.02
CA ASN A 124 4.87 -9.62 -5.38
C ASN A 124 5.42 -10.79 -6.19
N SER A 125 5.99 -11.81 -5.52
CA SER A 125 6.45 -13.03 -6.19
C SER A 125 5.35 -13.76 -6.97
N ASN A 126 4.09 -13.52 -6.62
CA ASN A 126 2.92 -14.10 -7.28
C ASN A 126 2.12 -13.07 -8.10
N LEU A 127 2.61 -11.84 -8.24
CA LEU A 127 1.95 -10.78 -8.98
C LEU A 127 2.64 -10.54 -10.33
N GLN A 128 1.87 -10.07 -11.30
CA GLN A 128 2.36 -9.71 -12.62
C GLN A 128 1.50 -8.59 -13.22
N THR A 129 2.03 -7.92 -14.24
CA THR A 129 1.22 -7.02 -15.08
C THR A 129 0.51 -7.79 -16.18
N PHE A 130 -0.63 -7.27 -16.63
CA PHE A 130 -1.44 -7.86 -17.69
C PHE A 130 -1.45 -6.97 -18.94
N PRO A 131 -1.39 -7.56 -20.14
CA PRO A 131 -1.19 -6.83 -21.40
C PRO A 131 -2.38 -5.95 -21.79
N ASN A 132 -3.54 -6.10 -21.15
CA ASN A 132 -4.75 -5.33 -21.46
C ASN A 132 -5.12 -4.33 -20.35
N THR A 133 -4.28 -4.19 -19.32
CA THR A 133 -4.53 -3.34 -18.15
C THR A 133 -3.52 -2.20 -18.10
N PHE A 134 -3.98 -0.98 -17.86
CA PHE A 134 -3.11 0.18 -17.66
C PHE A 134 -2.76 0.35 -16.18
N TYR A 135 -1.51 0.67 -15.87
CA TYR A 135 -1.06 0.83 -14.49
C TYR A 135 -0.49 2.23 -14.26
N PHE A 136 -0.97 2.91 -13.23
CA PHE A 136 -0.53 4.24 -12.86
C PHE A 136 -0.18 4.29 -11.39
N SER A 137 0.89 5.01 -11.06
CA SER A 137 1.23 5.30 -9.67
C SER A 137 1.60 6.76 -9.45
N TYR A 138 1.12 7.30 -8.35
CA TYR A 138 1.50 8.62 -7.87
C TYR A 138 2.21 8.45 -6.52
N ALA A 139 3.53 8.43 -6.58
CA ALA A 139 4.40 8.29 -5.42
C ALA A 139 4.55 9.64 -4.72
N THR A 140 4.25 9.69 -3.44
CA THR A 140 4.30 10.90 -2.62
C THR A 140 5.66 11.09 -1.96
N LYS A 141 6.07 12.34 -1.76
CA LYS A 141 7.34 12.67 -1.10
C LYS A 141 7.25 13.98 -0.32
N ARG A 142 7.74 13.97 0.92
CA ARG A 142 7.91 15.16 1.78
C ARG A 142 9.27 15.24 2.45
N THR A 143 10.28 14.79 1.72
CA THR A 143 11.69 14.86 2.12
C THR A 143 12.49 15.70 1.13
N ARG A 144 13.61 16.26 1.59
CA ARG A 144 14.61 16.95 0.77
C ARG A 144 16.00 16.57 1.24
N LYS A 145 17.01 16.69 0.37
CA LYS A 145 18.41 16.45 0.75
C LYS A 145 19.10 17.76 1.12
N ILE A 146 19.71 17.80 2.30
CA ILE A 146 20.55 18.90 2.77
C ILE A 146 21.91 18.32 3.16
N LEU A 147 22.98 18.77 2.50
CA LEU A 147 24.36 18.30 2.76
C LEU A 147 24.49 16.76 2.77
N GLY A 148 23.78 16.09 1.85
CA GLY A 148 23.78 14.63 1.74
C GLY A 148 22.84 13.90 2.70
N VAL A 149 22.20 14.60 3.64
CA VAL A 149 21.24 14.02 4.60
C VAL A 149 19.80 14.27 4.13
N THR A 150 18.99 13.21 4.11
CA THR A 150 17.57 13.30 3.80
C THR A 150 16.80 13.75 5.04
N VAL A 151 16.06 14.86 4.93
CA VAL A 151 15.32 15.48 6.04
C VAL A 151 13.90 15.87 5.58
N PRO A 152 12.95 16.08 6.51
CA PRO A 152 11.63 16.62 6.17
C PRO A 152 11.71 17.92 5.35
N SER A 153 10.88 18.07 4.32
CA SER A 153 10.95 19.20 3.38
C SER A 153 10.47 20.52 3.97
N GLY A 154 9.60 20.49 4.98
CA GLY A 154 9.19 21.66 5.75
C GLY A 154 8.07 21.37 6.75
N ILE A 155 8.05 22.10 7.88
CA ILE A 155 7.07 21.89 8.97
C ILE A 155 5.64 22.23 8.52
N LEU A 156 5.48 23.27 7.69
CA LEU A 156 4.15 23.72 7.22
C LEU A 156 3.57 22.86 6.10
N GLY A 157 4.41 22.11 5.37
CA GLY A 157 3.97 21.27 4.25
C GLY A 157 3.54 19.86 4.66
N ILE A 158 3.93 19.42 5.87
CA ILE A 158 3.69 18.07 6.37
C ILE A 158 2.65 18.15 7.46
N HIS A 159 1.68 17.23 7.44
CA HIS A 159 0.71 17.12 8.52
C HIS A 159 1.42 16.94 9.87
N PRO A 160 1.04 17.66 10.95
CA PRO A 160 1.71 17.54 12.25
C PRO A 160 1.86 16.10 12.77
N MET A 161 0.85 15.26 12.55
CA MET A 161 0.89 13.83 12.91
C MET A 161 1.94 13.00 12.15
N LEU A 162 2.35 13.45 10.95
CA LEU A 162 3.27 12.73 10.08
C LEU A 162 4.71 13.26 10.16
N PHE A 163 4.92 14.49 10.64
CA PHE A 163 6.24 15.13 10.65
C PHE A 163 7.31 14.27 11.35
N MET A 164 7.00 13.79 12.56
CA MET A 164 7.92 12.91 13.30
C MET A 164 8.19 11.61 12.56
N ARG A 165 7.20 11.06 11.86
CA ARG A 165 7.37 9.83 11.08
C ARG A 165 8.24 10.07 9.84
N VAL A 166 8.08 11.20 9.18
CA VAL A 166 8.96 11.57 8.06
C VAL A 166 10.42 11.58 8.49
N LEU A 167 10.71 12.18 9.65
CA LEU A 167 12.06 12.21 10.21
C LEU A 167 12.56 10.81 10.59
N GLN A 168 11.77 10.04 11.35
CA GLN A 168 12.16 8.69 11.77
C GLN A 168 12.44 7.76 10.60
N MET A 169 11.62 7.80 9.55
CA MET A 169 11.81 6.99 8.34
C MET A 169 13.05 7.44 7.56
N SER A 170 13.32 8.75 7.46
CA SER A 170 14.52 9.28 6.78
C SER A 170 15.82 8.85 7.45
N LEU A 171 15.78 8.65 8.78
CA LEU A 171 16.92 8.26 9.60
C LEU A 171 16.95 6.76 9.93
N TYR A 172 15.97 5.99 9.43
CA TYR A 172 15.89 4.57 9.72
C TYR A 172 17.13 3.85 9.16
N ARG A 173 17.66 2.94 9.96
CA ARG A 173 18.75 2.04 9.60
C ARG A 173 18.28 0.62 9.87
N TYR A 174 18.37 -0.23 8.87
CA TYR A 174 18.09 -1.64 9.05
C TYR A 174 19.11 -2.25 10.02
N PRO A 175 18.70 -3.11 10.98
CA PRO A 175 19.66 -3.64 11.94
C PRO A 175 20.74 -4.50 11.27
N THR A 176 21.96 -4.44 11.80
CA THR A 176 23.15 -5.05 11.19
C THR A 176 23.38 -6.50 11.64
N ASP A 177 22.73 -6.89 12.72
CA ASP A 177 22.73 -8.22 13.33
C ASP A 177 21.76 -9.20 12.66
N VAL A 178 20.93 -8.71 11.74
CA VAL A 178 19.95 -9.50 10.98
C VAL A 178 20.25 -9.45 9.49
N PRO A 179 19.96 -10.51 8.72
CA PRO A 179 20.09 -10.46 7.27
C PRO A 179 19.23 -9.34 6.68
N PRO A 180 19.72 -8.61 5.66
CA PRO A 180 18.92 -7.61 4.98
C PRO A 180 17.67 -8.24 4.34
N PRO A 181 16.58 -7.47 4.16
CA PRO A 181 15.31 -8.01 3.69
C PRO A 181 15.37 -8.55 2.25
N TYR A 182 16.36 -8.10 1.47
CA TYR A 182 16.69 -8.63 0.15
C TYR A 182 18.15 -8.35 -0.22
N LYS A 183 18.66 -9.07 -1.21
CA LYS A 183 20.02 -8.90 -1.73
C LYS A 183 20.20 -7.50 -2.33
N GLY A 184 21.19 -6.75 -1.86
CA GLY A 184 21.48 -5.40 -2.35
C GLY A 184 20.65 -4.29 -1.71
N TYR A 185 19.94 -4.58 -0.61
CA TYR A 185 19.30 -3.55 0.21
C TYR A 185 20.31 -2.47 0.66
N ARG A 186 19.89 -1.21 0.58
CA ARG A 186 20.62 -0.04 1.07
C ARG A 186 19.64 0.90 1.75
N ASP A 187 19.95 1.36 2.96
CA ASP A 187 19.07 2.29 3.69
C ASP A 187 18.81 3.57 2.89
N GLU A 188 19.81 4.03 2.12
CA GLU A 188 19.77 5.26 1.34
C GLU A 188 18.64 5.27 0.30
N ASP A 189 18.27 4.11 -0.23
CA ASP A 189 17.18 3.96 -1.20
C ASP A 189 15.80 4.15 -0.54
N TRP A 190 15.71 3.96 0.78
CA TRP A 190 14.48 4.00 1.56
C TRP A 190 14.31 5.29 2.38
N GLN A 191 15.19 6.29 2.23
CA GLN A 191 15.10 7.50 3.06
C GLN A 191 13.97 8.44 2.64
N ASP A 192 13.76 8.63 1.33
CA ASP A 192 12.68 9.48 0.83
C ASP A 192 11.32 8.86 1.18
N ASN A 193 10.41 9.66 1.72
CA ASN A 193 9.12 9.17 2.21
C ASN A 193 8.07 10.29 2.33
N ASP A 194 6.83 9.91 2.60
CA ASP A 194 5.67 10.81 2.79
C ASP A 194 5.09 10.81 4.22
N GLY A 195 5.79 10.17 5.16
CA GLY A 195 5.38 9.99 6.55
C GLY A 195 4.66 8.68 6.86
N ALA A 196 4.32 7.87 5.84
CA ALA A 196 3.83 6.51 6.05
C ALA A 196 4.57 5.47 5.19
N LEU A 197 4.90 5.82 3.96
CA LEU A 197 5.56 4.95 3.00
C LEU A 197 6.82 5.60 2.44
N ASN A 198 7.82 4.76 2.16
CA ASN A 198 9.03 5.20 1.47
C ASN A 198 8.70 5.44 -0.01
N THR A 199 9.19 6.53 -0.59
CA THR A 199 8.85 6.96 -1.96
C THR A 199 9.22 5.90 -2.99
N ILE A 200 10.35 5.19 -2.82
CA ILE A 200 10.73 4.08 -3.71
C ILE A 200 9.67 2.98 -3.74
N SER A 201 9.04 2.70 -2.59
CA SER A 201 8.02 1.66 -2.46
C SER A 201 6.75 1.99 -3.23
N MET A 202 6.48 3.28 -3.44
CA MET A 202 5.26 3.75 -4.09
C MET A 202 5.35 3.83 -5.60
N THR A 203 6.51 3.69 -6.21
CA THR A 203 6.67 3.85 -7.67
C THR A 203 5.94 2.75 -8.44
N HIS A 204 6.27 1.49 -8.16
CA HIS A 204 5.68 0.28 -8.75
C HIS A 204 6.21 -0.94 -7.98
N PRO A 205 5.70 -2.16 -8.22
CA PRO A 205 6.33 -3.38 -7.69
C PRO A 205 7.76 -3.54 -8.26
N ARG A 206 8.76 -3.36 -7.40
CA ARG A 206 10.20 -3.44 -7.73
C ARG A 206 10.83 -4.75 -7.28
N LEU A 207 10.29 -5.34 -6.22
CA LEU A 207 10.87 -6.49 -5.54
C LEU A 207 9.89 -7.66 -5.56
N PRO A 208 10.36 -8.91 -5.71
CA PRO A 208 11.75 -9.30 -5.93
C PRO A 208 12.22 -9.10 -7.38
N ILE A 209 11.28 -9.06 -8.33
CA ILE A 209 11.53 -8.82 -9.74
C ILE A 209 10.80 -7.54 -10.11
N GLU A 210 11.52 -6.60 -10.72
CA GLU A 210 10.96 -5.30 -11.07
C GLU A 210 9.96 -5.43 -12.22
N HIS A 211 8.73 -4.96 -12.00
CA HIS A 211 7.72 -4.91 -13.05
C HIS A 211 8.08 -3.86 -14.10
N PRO A 212 7.66 -4.04 -15.38
CA PRO A 212 7.87 -3.03 -16.42
C PRO A 212 7.31 -1.67 -15.98
N SER A 213 8.14 -0.63 -16.05
CA SER A 213 7.76 0.70 -15.57
C SER A 213 8.37 1.84 -16.38
N CYS A 214 7.76 3.02 -16.27
CA CYS A 214 8.17 4.25 -16.92
C CYS A 214 7.89 5.45 -15.99
N SER A 215 8.90 6.28 -15.76
CA SER A 215 8.76 7.53 -15.01
C SER A 215 8.16 8.62 -15.90
N ILE A 216 7.09 9.26 -15.46
CA ILE A 216 6.48 10.40 -16.14
C ILE A 216 6.90 11.68 -15.41
N VAL A 217 7.65 12.55 -16.10
CA VAL A 217 8.03 13.87 -15.57
C VAL A 217 7.00 14.91 -15.99
N ASN A 218 6.65 14.98 -17.29
CA ASN A 218 5.61 15.87 -17.79
C ASN A 218 4.41 15.09 -18.33
N ASP A 219 3.20 15.61 -18.09
CA ASP A 219 1.97 14.98 -18.57
C ASP A 219 1.84 15.06 -20.11
N SER A 220 2.64 15.92 -20.75
CA SER A 220 2.80 16.02 -22.22
C SER A 220 3.62 14.88 -22.84
N ASP A 221 4.38 14.12 -22.05
CA ASP A 221 5.23 13.03 -22.53
C ASP A 221 4.42 11.76 -22.87
N CYS A 222 3.10 11.80 -22.68
CA CYS A 222 2.19 10.71 -23.00
C CYS A 222 1.93 10.61 -24.52
N GLN A 223 2.97 10.23 -25.27
CA GLN A 223 2.83 9.38 -26.46
C GLN A 223 1.90 8.20 -26.13
N PRO A 224 1.18 7.57 -27.09
CA PRO A 224 0.09 6.65 -26.77
C PRO A 224 0.51 5.62 -25.71
N LEU A 225 -0.06 5.77 -24.50
CA LEU A 225 0.26 4.92 -23.36
C LEU A 225 -0.02 3.46 -23.73
N GLN A 226 0.87 2.57 -23.30
CA GLN A 226 0.81 1.14 -23.55
C GLN A 226 0.33 0.42 -22.29
N PRO A 227 -0.63 -0.51 -22.39
CA PRO A 227 -1.01 -1.36 -21.27
C PRO A 227 0.13 -2.32 -20.88
N GLY A 228 0.04 -2.90 -19.68
CA GLY A 228 1.03 -3.85 -19.15
C GLY A 228 2.26 -3.22 -18.48
N ILE A 229 2.34 -1.89 -18.43
CA ILE A 229 3.47 -1.13 -17.88
C ILE A 229 2.98 -0.17 -16.79
N TRP A 230 3.77 -0.02 -15.71
CA TRP A 230 3.56 0.96 -14.65
C TRP A 230 4.07 2.33 -15.04
N TYR A 231 3.17 3.30 -15.12
CA TYR A 231 3.51 4.71 -15.29
C TYR A 231 3.49 5.42 -13.94
N TYR A 232 4.65 5.86 -13.45
CA TYR A 232 4.72 6.50 -12.13
C TYR A 232 5.17 7.96 -12.20
N LYS A 233 4.63 8.78 -11.28
CA LYS A 233 4.99 10.18 -11.09
C LYS A 233 5.25 10.44 -9.61
N ILE A 234 6.33 11.15 -9.30
CA ILE A 234 6.60 11.59 -7.92
C ILE A 234 5.96 12.96 -7.72
N VAL A 235 5.16 13.11 -6.67
CA VAL A 235 4.44 14.35 -6.33
C VAL A 235 4.79 14.79 -4.90
N GLU A 236 4.93 16.10 -4.70
CA GLU A 236 5.23 16.65 -3.38
C GLU A 236 3.99 16.74 -2.49
N ALA A 237 3.79 15.71 -1.67
CA ALA A 237 2.67 15.59 -0.76
C ALA A 237 3.00 14.60 0.37
N ASP A 238 2.42 14.82 1.55
CA ASP A 238 2.44 13.79 2.59
C ASP A 238 1.36 12.75 2.32
N HIS A 239 1.41 11.63 3.04
CA HIS A 239 0.58 10.46 2.76
C HIS A 239 -0.93 10.73 2.73
N ILE A 240 -1.42 11.70 3.52
CA ILE A 240 -2.85 11.96 3.66
C ILE A 240 -3.33 13.15 2.82
N PHE A 241 -2.41 13.84 2.13
CA PHE A 241 -2.68 15.09 1.41
C PHE A 241 -3.77 14.93 0.35
N PHE A 242 -3.65 13.93 -0.51
CA PHE A 242 -4.60 13.67 -1.59
C PHE A 242 -5.71 12.67 -1.21
N ILE A 243 -5.83 12.31 0.07
CA ILE A 243 -6.77 11.27 0.52
C ILE A 243 -7.75 11.84 1.56
N LEU A 244 -7.24 12.39 2.66
CA LEU A 244 -8.09 12.81 3.79
C LEU A 244 -8.28 14.32 3.90
N ASN A 245 -7.43 15.12 3.26
CA ASN A 245 -7.37 16.55 3.51
C ASN A 245 -7.58 17.37 2.23
N ARG A 246 -8.78 17.24 1.63
CA ARG A 246 -9.18 17.97 0.42
C ARG A 246 -9.02 19.48 0.59
N GLU A 247 -9.37 20.04 1.75
CA GLU A 247 -9.23 21.48 2.02
C GLU A 247 -7.77 21.93 1.96
N ARG A 248 -6.85 21.18 2.59
CA ARG A 248 -5.42 21.50 2.56
C ARG A 248 -4.81 21.32 1.16
N ALA A 249 -5.26 20.32 0.42
CA ALA A 249 -4.80 20.08 -0.95
C ALA A 249 -5.41 21.05 -1.96
N GLY A 250 -6.60 21.59 -1.65
CA GLY A 250 -7.32 22.56 -2.46
C GLY A 250 -7.40 22.14 -3.93
N VAL A 251 -7.07 23.06 -4.83
CA VAL A 251 -7.10 22.87 -6.29
C VAL A 251 -6.20 21.72 -6.74
N GLN A 252 -5.11 21.41 -6.02
CA GLN A 252 -4.23 20.30 -6.40
C GLN A 252 -4.92 18.95 -6.25
N PHE A 253 -5.84 18.80 -5.28
CA PHE A 253 -6.66 17.60 -5.15
C PHE A 253 -7.52 17.42 -6.40
N ASP A 254 -8.30 18.44 -6.75
CA ASP A 254 -9.24 18.36 -7.86
C ASP A 254 -8.50 18.11 -9.18
N LEU A 255 -7.42 18.85 -9.45
CA LEU A 255 -6.58 18.64 -10.64
C LEU A 255 -6.00 17.22 -10.71
N MET A 256 -5.58 16.65 -9.58
CA MET A 256 -5.02 15.31 -9.53
C MET A 256 -6.05 14.27 -9.92
N TYR A 257 -7.22 14.30 -9.29
CA TYR A 257 -8.30 13.34 -9.57
C TYR A 257 -8.89 13.54 -10.97
N ASP A 258 -9.06 14.78 -11.42
CA ASP A 258 -9.51 15.09 -12.78
C ASP A 258 -8.56 14.50 -13.82
N ASN A 259 -7.25 14.65 -13.62
CA ASN A 259 -6.25 14.04 -14.50
C ASN A 259 -6.32 12.51 -14.50
N ILE A 260 -6.51 11.88 -13.34
CA ILE A 260 -6.70 10.42 -13.24
C ILE A 260 -7.94 9.99 -14.03
N PHE A 261 -9.07 10.66 -13.82
CA PHE A 261 -10.33 10.33 -14.50
C PHE A 261 -10.27 10.60 -16.00
N GLU A 262 -9.66 11.71 -16.43
CA GLU A 262 -9.43 11.98 -17.85
C GLU A 262 -8.60 10.89 -18.52
N ARG A 263 -7.51 10.45 -17.88
CA ARG A 263 -6.69 9.35 -18.41
C ARG A 263 -7.52 8.08 -18.55
N CYS A 264 -8.20 7.67 -17.49
CA CYS A 264 -9.08 6.49 -17.54
C CYS A 264 -10.14 6.59 -18.65
N ARG A 265 -10.78 7.75 -18.82
CA ARG A 265 -11.79 7.98 -19.88
C ARG A 265 -11.19 7.92 -21.30
N LYS A 266 -10.06 8.59 -21.54
CA LYS A 266 -9.39 8.57 -22.86
C LYS A 266 -9.05 7.15 -23.31
N HIS A 267 -8.74 6.24 -22.38
CA HIS A 267 -8.48 4.84 -22.69
C HIS A 267 -9.74 4.03 -23.02
N ILE A 268 -10.86 4.31 -22.37
CA ILE A 268 -12.16 3.68 -22.71
C ILE A 268 -12.52 4.00 -24.17
N PHE A 269 -12.53 5.27 -24.56
CA PHE A 269 -12.94 5.68 -25.90
C PHE A 269 -12.05 5.09 -27.01
N ARG A 270 -10.74 4.99 -26.79
CA ARG A 270 -9.81 4.37 -27.76
C ARG A 270 -10.09 2.88 -27.98
N LYS A 271 -10.44 2.13 -26.91
CA LYS A 271 -10.78 0.71 -27.03
C LYS A 271 -12.10 0.50 -27.77
N THR A 272 -13.12 1.33 -27.48
CA THR A 272 -14.44 1.24 -28.14
C THR A 272 -14.36 1.53 -29.64
N SER A 273 -13.56 2.51 -30.06
CA SER A 273 -13.33 2.79 -31.49
C SER A 273 -12.57 1.69 -32.22
N GLN A 274 -11.77 0.86 -31.52
CA GLN A 274 -11.09 -0.30 -32.11
C GLN A 274 -11.98 -1.54 -32.23
N THR A 275 -13.11 -1.59 -31.49
CA THR A 275 -14.04 -2.73 -31.47
C THR A 275 -15.28 -2.57 -32.36
N LEU A 276 -15.44 -1.45 -33.09
CA LEU A 276 -16.49 -1.36 -34.11
C LEU A 276 -16.08 -2.23 -35.31
N PRO A 277 -16.88 -3.26 -35.68
CA PRO A 277 -16.66 -3.95 -36.94
C PRO A 277 -16.78 -2.92 -38.06
N ASN A 278 -15.84 -2.95 -39.00
CA ASN A 278 -16.02 -2.27 -40.27
C ASN A 278 -17.28 -2.86 -40.92
N GLU A 279 -18.42 -2.20 -40.76
CA GLU A 279 -19.53 -2.34 -41.71
C GLU A 279 -19.01 -1.77 -43.03
N ALA A 280 -18.56 -2.68 -43.89
CA ALA A 280 -18.27 -2.39 -45.29
C ALA A 280 -19.60 -2.25 -46.06
N PRO A 281 -19.64 -1.42 -47.11
CA PRO A 281 -20.86 -0.89 -47.74
C PRO A 281 -21.73 -1.93 -48.44
#